data_AF-A0A7J4DQR6-F1
#
_entry.id   AF-A0A7J4DQR6-F1
#
_cell.length_a   1.000
_cell.length_b   1.000
_cell.length_c   1.000
_cell.angle_alpha   90.00
_cell.angle_beta   90.00
_cell.angle_gamma   90.00
#
_symmetry.space_group_name_H-M   'P 1'
#
loop_
_entity.id
_entity.type
_entity.pdbx_description
1 polymer ?
#
loop_
_entity_poly.entity_id
_entity_poly.type
_entity_poly.pdbx_seq_one_letter_code
_entity_poly.pdbx_strand_id
1 'polypeptide(L)'
;KEGDWKTLPMPSIIEERLLERAKEKKSPFVFCHCKGTQGKFWYHYGDKQLRKIFKQACEAVGIYGITLYQAVRHSLAMQALNEGHSYEVVARTLGHKHLATTRRYGKLKAESVRSLLEDRAARIISLEEYREKRRETGG
;
A
#
# COMPACT_ATOMS: atom_id res chain seq x y z
N LYS A 1 -4.28 -26.31 -13.11
CA LYS A 1 -3.30 -25.21 -13.02
C LYS A 1 -2.89 -25.11 -11.56
N GLU A 2 -1.66 -25.45 -11.23
CA GLU A 2 -1.07 -25.14 -9.92
C GLU A 2 -1.27 -23.64 -9.67
N GLY A 3 -2.02 -23.31 -8.61
CA GLY A 3 -2.32 -21.93 -8.27
C GLY A 3 -1.07 -21.27 -7.71
N ASP A 4 -0.67 -20.13 -8.28
CA ASP A 4 0.35 -19.25 -7.72
C ASP A 4 -0.22 -18.63 -6.42
N TRP A 5 -0.23 -19.44 -5.34
CA TRP A 5 -0.74 -19.04 -4.03
C TRP A 5 0.23 -18.06 -3.37
N LYS A 6 -0.30 -17.02 -2.75
CA LYS A 6 0.50 -16.02 -2.04
C LYS A 6 -0.07 -15.82 -0.66
N THR A 7 0.80 -15.97 0.32
CA THR A 7 0.48 -15.63 1.72
C THR A 7 0.81 -14.17 1.93
N LEU A 8 -0.18 -13.40 2.38
CA LEU A 8 -0.02 -12.01 2.79
C LEU A 8 -0.22 -11.93 4.31
N PRO A 9 0.67 -11.23 5.04
CA PRO A 9 0.45 -10.97 6.46
C PRO A 9 -0.80 -10.12 6.62
N MET A 10 -1.70 -10.56 7.51
CA MET A 10 -2.96 -9.87 7.78
C MET A 10 -2.85 -9.10 9.09
N PRO A 11 -3.15 -7.79 9.12
CA PRO A 11 -3.30 -7.06 10.37
C PRO A 11 -4.39 -7.66 11.26
N SER A 12 -4.17 -7.71 12.57
CA SER A 12 -5.11 -8.31 13.55
C SER A 12 -6.52 -7.73 13.44
N ILE A 13 -6.63 -6.42 13.26
CA ILE A 13 -7.91 -5.74 13.09
C ILE A 13 -8.72 -6.26 11.89
N ILE A 14 -8.05 -6.66 10.81
CA ILE A 14 -8.73 -7.23 9.64
C ILE A 14 -9.08 -8.68 9.93
N GLU A 15 -8.17 -9.44 10.53
CA GLU A 15 -8.39 -10.83 10.90
C GLU A 15 -9.61 -11.00 11.80
N GLU A 16 -9.71 -10.22 12.88
CA GLU A 16 -10.85 -10.23 13.80
C GLU A 16 -12.17 -10.02 13.06
N ARG A 17 -12.23 -9.00 12.19
CA ARG A 17 -13.43 -8.69 11.40
C ARG A 17 -13.79 -9.77 10.39
N LEU A 18 -12.78 -10.40 9.76
CA LEU A 18 -13.01 -11.50 8.83
C LEU A 18 -13.48 -12.76 9.56
N LEU A 19 -12.96 -13.05 10.75
CA LEU A 19 -13.39 -14.18 11.58
C LEU A 19 -14.83 -14.00 12.08
N GLU A 20 -15.18 -12.79 12.55
CA GLU A 20 -16.57 -12.44 12.88
C GLU A 20 -17.48 -12.69 11.69
N ARG A 21 -17.10 -12.20 10.50
CA ARG A 21 -17.89 -12.37 9.28
C ARG A 21 -17.98 -13.83 8.85
N ALA A 22 -16.92 -14.61 9.04
CA ALA A 22 -16.88 -16.02 8.66
C ALA A 22 -17.84 -16.88 9.50
N LYS A 23 -18.17 -16.49 10.74
CA LYS A 23 -19.18 -17.17 11.56
C LYS A 23 -20.57 -17.14 10.92
N GLU A 24 -20.90 -16.07 10.20
CA GLU A 24 -22.20 -15.88 9.53
C GLU A 24 -22.19 -16.29 8.05
N LYS A 25 -21.21 -17.10 7.64
CA LYS A 25 -20.95 -17.42 6.24
C LYS A 25 -22.12 -18.19 5.61
N LYS A 26 -22.79 -17.56 4.64
CA LYS A 26 -23.91 -18.15 3.86
C LYS A 26 -23.48 -18.81 2.54
N SER A 27 -22.21 -18.69 2.16
CA SER A 27 -21.67 -19.18 0.88
C SER A 27 -20.19 -19.48 1.02
N PRO A 28 -19.54 -20.22 0.09
CA PRO A 28 -18.10 -20.46 0.11
C PRO A 28 -17.21 -19.20 0.14
N PHE A 29 -17.73 -18.04 -0.26
CA PHE A 29 -17.00 -16.77 -0.30
C PHE A 29 -17.11 -15.99 1.01
N VAL A 30 -16.01 -15.35 1.43
CA VAL A 30 -15.97 -14.47 2.62
C VAL A 30 -16.92 -13.27 2.46
N PHE A 31 -16.91 -12.66 1.27
CA PHE A 31 -17.84 -11.60 0.89
C PHE A 31 -18.74 -12.10 -0.23
N CYS A 32 -20.04 -12.17 0.05
CA CYS A 32 -21.04 -12.62 -0.91
C CYS A 32 -22.27 -11.71 -0.91
N HIS A 33 -23.00 -11.77 -2.01
CA HIS A 33 -24.32 -11.17 -2.15
C HIS A 33 -25.30 -12.21 -2.70
N CYS A 34 -26.56 -12.10 -2.29
CA CYS A 34 -27.62 -12.89 -2.88
C CYS A 34 -28.11 -12.22 -4.18
N LYS A 35 -28.34 -13.02 -5.22
CA LYS A 35 -28.97 -12.54 -6.47
C LYS A 35 -30.25 -13.35 -6.73
N GLY A 36 -31.36 -12.65 -6.92
CA GLY A 36 -32.68 -13.24 -7.22
C GLY A 36 -33.72 -13.06 -6.10
N THR A 37 -34.99 -13.17 -6.46
CA THR A 37 -36.18 -12.82 -5.65
C THR A 37 -36.37 -13.68 -4.38
N GLN A 38 -35.57 -14.73 -4.18
CA GLN A 38 -35.69 -15.64 -3.02
C GLN A 38 -34.33 -16.13 -2.46
N GLY A 39 -33.23 -15.39 -2.62
CA GLY A 39 -31.98 -15.69 -1.90
C GLY A 39 -31.34 -17.07 -2.17
N LYS A 40 -31.74 -17.75 -3.25
CA LYS A 40 -31.36 -19.15 -3.54
C LYS A 40 -29.91 -19.30 -4.03
N PHE A 41 -29.30 -18.23 -4.53
CA PHE A 41 -27.94 -18.25 -5.06
C PHE A 41 -27.08 -17.12 -4.50
N TRP A 42 -25.92 -17.51 -3.95
CA TRP A 42 -24.93 -16.61 -3.38
C TRP A 42 -23.72 -16.49 -4.30
N TYR A 43 -23.36 -15.26 -4.64
CA TYR A 43 -22.25 -14.96 -5.54
C TYR A 43 -21.22 -14.08 -4.86
N HIS A 44 -19.94 -14.25 -5.21
CA HIS A 44 -18.91 -13.28 -4.85
C HIS A 44 -19.21 -11.92 -5.51
N TYR A 45 -18.69 -10.85 -4.91
CA TYR A 45 -18.76 -9.54 -5.54
C TYR A 45 -17.89 -9.50 -6.80
N GLY A 46 -18.46 -8.99 -7.90
CA GLY A 46 -17.69 -8.70 -9.11
C GLY A 46 -17.01 -7.33 -9.04
N ASP A 47 -15.95 -7.12 -9.84
CA ASP A 47 -15.18 -5.86 -9.86
C ASP A 47 -16.07 -4.63 -10.11
N LYS A 48 -16.99 -4.69 -11.08
CA LYS A 48 -17.94 -3.60 -11.37
C LYS A 48 -18.83 -3.28 -10.16
N GLN A 49 -19.25 -4.29 -9.42
CA GLN A 49 -20.11 -4.12 -8.26
C GLN A 49 -19.34 -3.50 -7.09
N LEU A 50 -18.10 -3.93 -6.85
CA LEU A 50 -17.24 -3.33 -5.84
C LEU A 50 -16.95 -1.86 -6.13
N ARG A 51 -16.67 -1.51 -7.40
CA ARG A 51 -16.49 -0.11 -7.81
C ARG A 51 -17.73 0.74 -7.56
N LYS A 52 -18.93 0.19 -7.82
CA LYS A 52 -20.20 0.87 -7.55
C LYS A 52 -20.40 1.09 -6.04
N ILE A 53 -20.24 0.05 -5.23
CA ILE A 53 -20.38 0.12 -3.77
C ILE A 53 -19.40 1.15 -3.20
N PHE A 54 -18.14 1.10 -3.64
CA PHE A 54 -17.12 2.07 -3.21
C PHE A 54 -17.50 3.50 -3.59
N LYS A 55 -17.94 3.74 -4.83
CA LYS A 55 -18.39 5.05 -5.28
C LYS A 55 -19.54 5.58 -4.43
N GLN A 56 -20.54 4.75 -4.13
CA GLN A 56 -21.66 5.12 -3.26
C GLN A 56 -21.19 5.47 -1.84
N ALA A 57 -20.23 4.73 -1.30
CA ALA A 57 -19.65 5.02 0.01
C ALA A 57 -18.90 6.37 0.00
N CYS A 58 -18.15 6.69 -1.06
CA CYS A 58 -17.51 7.99 -1.23
C CYS A 58 -18.51 9.13 -1.35
N GLU A 59 -19.58 8.96 -2.14
CA GLU A 59 -20.64 9.96 -2.30
C GLU A 59 -21.33 10.28 -0.97
N ALA A 60 -21.56 9.27 -0.12
CA ALA A 60 -22.16 9.44 1.21
C ALA A 60 -21.32 10.31 2.16
N VAL A 61 -20.02 10.42 1.94
CA VAL A 61 -19.08 11.24 2.73
C VAL A 61 -18.55 12.46 1.97
N GLY A 62 -19.13 12.77 0.79
CA GLY A 62 -18.75 13.93 -0.01
C GLY A 62 -17.39 13.82 -0.73
N ILE A 63 -16.86 12.61 -0.92
CA ILE A 63 -15.61 12.37 -1.65
C ILE A 63 -15.93 12.03 -3.11
N TYR A 64 -15.30 12.73 -4.06
CA TYR A 64 -15.52 12.54 -5.49
C TYR A 64 -14.21 12.34 -6.26
N GLY A 65 -14.30 11.72 -7.45
CA GLY A 65 -13.18 11.62 -8.39
C GLY A 65 -12.12 10.56 -8.07
N ILE A 66 -12.29 9.76 -7.01
CA ILE A 66 -11.33 8.72 -6.62
C ILE A 66 -11.88 7.34 -6.97
N THR A 67 -11.08 6.53 -7.66
CA THR A 67 -11.42 5.12 -7.93
C THR A 67 -11.03 4.22 -6.76
N LEU A 68 -11.71 3.08 -6.60
CA LEU A 68 -11.36 2.06 -5.59
C LEU A 68 -9.87 1.66 -5.65
N TYR A 69 -9.32 1.51 -6.85
CA TYR A 69 -7.90 1.20 -7.04
C TYR A 69 -6.99 2.30 -6.50
N GLN A 70 -7.32 3.57 -6.77
CA GLN A 70 -6.54 4.71 -6.32
C GLN A 70 -6.61 4.85 -4.79
N ALA A 71 -7.81 4.80 -4.23
CA ALA A 71 -8.04 4.96 -2.80
C ALA A 71 -7.33 3.89 -1.97
N VAL A 72 -7.31 2.64 -2.44
CA VAL A 72 -6.78 1.52 -1.66
C VAL A 72 -5.34 1.22 -2.08
N ARG A 73 -5.15 0.66 -3.28
CA ARG A 73 -3.85 0.12 -3.70
C ARG A 73 -2.83 1.24 -3.97
N HIS A 74 -3.23 2.28 -4.69
CA HIS A 74 -2.31 3.37 -5.03
C HIS A 74 -1.95 4.19 -3.78
N SER A 75 -2.94 4.56 -2.96
CA SER A 75 -2.70 5.32 -1.73
C SER A 75 -1.76 4.59 -0.78
N LEU A 76 -2.04 3.31 -0.49
CA LEU A 76 -1.20 2.49 0.38
C LEU A 76 0.26 2.41 -0.11
N ALA A 77 0.46 2.16 -1.40
CA ALA A 77 1.79 2.05 -1.98
C ALA A 77 2.57 3.37 -1.90
N MET A 78 1.91 4.48 -2.23
CA MET A 78 2.51 5.81 -2.19
C MET A 78 2.82 6.24 -0.76
N GLN A 79 1.93 5.98 0.19
CA GLN A 79 2.14 6.30 1.61
C GLN A 79 3.34 5.55 2.15
N ALA A 80 3.40 4.22 1.96
CA ALA A 80 4.52 3.42 2.44
C ALA A 80 5.87 3.85 1.83
N LEU A 81 5.90 4.20 0.54
CA LEU A 81 7.12 4.72 -0.09
C LEU A 81 7.53 6.10 0.46
N ASN A 82 6.56 6.97 0.75
CA ASN A 82 6.82 8.28 1.35
C ASN A 82 7.30 8.18 2.80
N GLU A 83 6.85 7.14 3.53
CA GLU A 83 7.34 6.79 4.87
C GLU A 83 8.75 6.18 4.85
N GLY A 84 9.34 5.98 3.67
CA GLY A 84 10.69 5.47 3.50
C GLY A 84 10.80 3.95 3.41
N HIS A 85 9.67 3.22 3.32
CA HIS A 85 9.72 1.78 3.09
C HIS A 85 10.31 1.45 1.70
N SER A 86 11.05 0.36 1.61
CA SER A 86 11.66 -0.08 0.36
C SER A 86 10.60 -0.60 -0.64
N TYR A 87 10.93 -0.54 -1.93
CA TYR A 87 10.05 -1.06 -2.99
C TYR A 87 9.78 -2.56 -2.83
N GLU A 88 10.71 -3.33 -2.27
CA GLU A 88 10.59 -4.76 -2.02
C GLU A 88 9.53 -5.04 -0.95
N VAL A 89 9.57 -4.28 0.16
CA VAL A 89 8.55 -4.36 1.23
C VAL A 89 7.18 -4.02 0.67
N VAL A 90 7.07 -2.90 -0.04
CA VAL A 90 5.80 -2.48 -0.66
C VAL A 90 5.30 -3.50 -1.69
N ALA A 91 6.18 -4.05 -2.53
CA ALA A 91 5.82 -5.08 -3.50
C ALA A 91 5.27 -6.35 -2.84
N ARG A 92 5.89 -6.79 -1.73
CA ARG A 92 5.45 -7.95 -0.97
C ARG A 92 4.09 -7.70 -0.33
N THR A 93 3.87 -6.53 0.28
CA THR A 93 2.58 -6.14 0.88
C THR A 93 1.45 -6.13 -0.16
N LEU A 94 1.73 -5.68 -1.39
CA LEU A 94 0.75 -5.64 -2.47
C LEU A 94 0.56 -6.99 -3.19
N GLY A 95 1.36 -8.01 -2.86
CA GLY A 95 1.35 -9.30 -3.54
C GLY A 95 1.87 -9.27 -4.98
N HIS A 96 2.68 -8.28 -5.34
CA HIS A 96 3.26 -8.17 -6.68
C HIS A 96 4.30 -9.28 -6.92
N LYS A 97 4.27 -9.88 -8.12
CA LYS A 97 5.27 -10.89 -8.53
C LYS A 97 6.58 -10.27 -8.97
N HIS A 98 6.50 -9.10 -9.59
CA HIS A 98 7.64 -8.37 -10.13
C HIS A 98 7.73 -6.98 -9.51
N LEU A 99 8.94 -6.59 -9.09
CA LEU A 99 9.23 -5.28 -8.51
C LEU A 99 8.88 -4.14 -9.48
N ALA A 100 8.99 -4.39 -10.80
CA ALA A 100 8.65 -3.42 -11.84
C ALA A 100 7.22 -2.86 -11.72
N THR A 101 6.26 -3.67 -11.26
CA THR A 101 4.88 -3.24 -11.03
C THR A 101 4.77 -2.20 -9.90
N THR A 102 5.62 -2.32 -8.87
CA THR A 102 5.66 -1.40 -7.73
C THR A 102 6.41 -0.11 -8.05
N ARG A 103 7.42 -0.16 -8.95
CA ARG A 103 8.17 1.04 -9.37
C ARG A 103 7.28 2.13 -9.99
N ARG A 104 6.09 1.79 -10.49
CA ARG A 104 5.09 2.77 -10.98
C ARG A 104 4.62 3.75 -9.89
N TYR A 105 4.73 3.39 -8.61
CA TYR A 105 4.44 4.27 -7.48
C TYR A 105 5.64 5.14 -7.05
N GLY A 106 6.79 5.00 -7.70
CA GLY A 106 8.04 5.66 -7.32
C GLY A 106 8.12 7.16 -7.58
N LYS A 107 7.00 7.87 -7.63
CA LYS A 107 6.99 9.34 -7.65
C LYS A 107 7.35 9.84 -6.25
N LEU A 108 8.63 9.74 -5.91
CA LEU A 108 9.18 10.33 -4.69
C LEU A 108 8.85 11.82 -4.69
N LYS A 109 8.38 12.34 -3.56
CA LYS A 109 8.22 13.78 -3.40
C LYS A 109 9.58 14.43 -3.56
N ALA A 110 9.66 15.53 -4.34
CA ALA A 110 10.88 16.32 -4.48
C ALA A 110 11.45 16.72 -3.10
N GLU A 111 10.57 16.92 -2.11
CA GLU A 111 10.93 17.20 -0.73
C GLU A 111 11.73 16.08 -0.05
N SER A 112 11.37 14.81 -0.30
CA SER A 112 12.11 13.66 0.23
C SER A 112 13.51 13.56 -0.38
N VAL A 113 13.65 13.92 -1.66
CA VAL A 113 14.96 13.97 -2.33
C VAL A 113 15.79 15.15 -1.81
N ARG A 114 15.17 16.33 -1.63
CA ARG A 114 15.83 17.51 -1.06
C ARG A 114 16.33 17.25 0.34
N SER A 115 15.50 16.73 1.24
CA SER A 115 15.89 16.41 2.62
C SER A 115 17.07 15.44 2.67
N LEU A 116 17.10 14.41 1.82
CA LEU A 116 18.24 13.49 1.74
C LEU A 116 19.53 14.19 1.28
N LEU A 117 19.42 15.12 0.32
CA LEU A 117 20.56 15.90 -0.15
C LEU A 117 21.06 16.88 0.91
N GLU A 118 20.15 17.55 1.63
CA GLU A 118 20.48 18.45 2.74
C GLU A 118 21.14 17.71 3.90
N ASP A 119 20.60 16.56 4.32
CA ASP A 119 21.21 15.69 5.32
C ASP A 119 22.61 15.23 4.94
N ARG A 120 22.85 14.95 3.65
CA ARG A 120 24.18 14.62 3.15
C ARG A 120 25.09 15.83 3.14
N ALA A 121 24.62 16.98 2.68
CA ALA A 121 25.38 18.22 2.65
C ALA A 121 25.86 18.62 4.05
N ALA A 122 25.00 18.48 5.07
CA ALA A 122 25.33 18.75 6.47
C ALA A 122 26.41 17.82 7.05
N ARG A 123 26.63 16.64 6.46
CA ARG A 123 27.68 15.69 6.87
C ARG A 123 29.01 15.87 6.13
N ILE A 124 29.05 16.75 5.13
CA ILE A 124 30.29 17.06 4.41
C ILE A 124 31.09 18.02 5.30
N ILE A 125 32.18 17.50 5.87
CA ILE A 125 33.18 18.30 6.58
C ILE A 125 33.76 19.29 5.56
N SER A 126 33.87 20.56 5.94
CA SER A 126 34.48 21.55 5.06
C SER A 126 35.94 21.18 4.77
N LEU A 127 36.42 21.55 3.59
CA LEU A 127 37.81 21.28 3.17
C LEU A 127 38.83 21.89 4.15
N GLU A 128 38.47 22.98 4.82
CA GLU A 128 39.25 23.63 5.87
C GLU A 128 39.28 22.81 7.16
N GLU A 129 38.13 22.36 7.68
CA GLU A 129 38.07 21.48 8.86
C GLU A 129 38.79 20.15 8.65
N TYR A 130 38.73 19.58 7.44
CA TYR A 130 39.49 18.38 7.09
C TYR A 130 41.01 18.63 7.12
N ARG A 131 41.46 19.81 6.66
CA ARG A 131 42.89 20.20 6.70
C ARG A 131 43.38 20.45 8.11
N GLU A 132 42.56 21.03 8.98
CA GLU A 132 42.90 21.25 10.40
C GLU A 132 42.99 19.94 11.18
N LYS A 133 41.99 19.06 11.09
CA LYS A 133 42.05 17.74 11.73
C LYS A 133 43.29 16.94 11.35
N ARG A 134 43.74 17.05 10.09
CA ARG A 134 44.94 16.36 9.60
C ARG A 134 46.25 16.97 10.11
N ARG A 135 46.26 18.27 10.47
CA ARG A 135 47.39 18.91 11.17
C ARG A 135 47.45 18.48 12.63
N GLU A 136 46.30 18.30 13.29
CA GLU A 136 46.22 17.90 14.71
C GLU A 136 46.55 16.41 14.96
N THR A 137 46.28 15.52 14.00
CA THR A 137 46.58 14.07 14.12
C THR A 137 47.93 13.65 13.51
N GLY A 138 48.69 14.60 12.95
CA GLY A 138 49.95 14.35 12.25
C GLY A 138 51.22 14.85 12.96
N GLY A 139 51.18 15.07 14.27
CA GLY A 139 52.32 15.45 15.12
C GLY A 139 52.84 14.30 15.96
#